data_AF-A0A965BQZ8-F1
#
_entry.id   AF-A0A965BQZ8-F1
#
_cell.length_a   1.000
_cell.length_b   1.000
_cell.length_c   1.000
_cell.angle_alpha   90.00
_cell.angle_beta   90.00
_cell.angle_gamma   90.00
#
_symmetry.space_group_name_H-M   'P 1'
#
loop_
_entity.id
_entity.type
_entity.pdbx_description
1 polymer ?
#
loop_
_entity_poly.entity_id
_entity_poly.type
_entity_poly.pdbx_seq_one_letter_code
_entity_poly.pdbx_strand_id
1 'polypeptide(L)'
;MINGIQNSAEETPILLFPTHYLGNFVLGLPWVLKVLSVRPQAPVVLDARFGPLARLILPEHSRLILYPRQAMAAGQPFFSRLLHYWRFLTALRGTGSQVILDLEGERFTGILARLSGCPVRIGPVMKRAERFYTEIRDLNYQNHRFNAFGEIVADFVDADLPASRLPFRVDQAALDVLGTLMPDWQSKTLVAIHPGASVPYKLWSQAYFARLVSQLQDSGYQVVWVGAGEMDAQIIRAITGQIETDETVNLCNRLSFSELMALYEHCRFFVGSDSGPMHLAAASGAPVFALFGPSDEAIWAPLGEHSHLLRGTLCCAEDCDAFHCRLDYRCMASLQPEAVMEAINNKLPSLSVETQ
;
A
#
# COMPACT_ATOMS: atom_id res chain seq x y z
N MET A 1 18.86 9.00 -36.12
CA MET A 1 20.21 8.77 -35.56
C MET A 1 20.04 8.11 -34.22
N ILE A 2 19.97 6.77 -34.28
CA ILE A 2 19.93 5.85 -33.14
C ILE A 2 21.39 5.43 -32.99
N ASN A 3 22.05 5.87 -31.91
CA ASN A 3 23.32 5.36 -31.37
C ASN A 3 23.78 6.37 -30.31
N GLY A 4 23.61 6.02 -29.03
CA GLY A 4 24.06 6.88 -27.93
C GLY A 4 23.94 6.24 -26.54
N ILE A 5 23.04 5.27 -26.36
CA ILE A 5 22.93 4.54 -25.09
C ILE A 5 23.54 3.14 -25.26
N GLN A 6 24.82 3.11 -25.58
CA GLN A 6 25.66 1.94 -25.29
C GLN A 6 26.58 2.37 -24.13
N ASN A 7 26.39 1.72 -22.97
CA ASN A 7 27.07 1.88 -21.67
C ASN A 7 26.56 2.97 -20.69
N SER A 8 25.44 2.72 -19.99
CA SER A 8 25.10 3.45 -18.75
C SER A 8 24.94 2.55 -17.53
N ALA A 9 25.79 1.52 -17.41
CA ALA A 9 25.93 0.75 -16.16
C ALA A 9 26.25 1.66 -14.94
N GLU A 10 26.75 2.88 -15.18
CA GLU A 10 27.10 3.88 -14.15
C GLU A 10 26.02 4.94 -13.88
N GLU A 11 24.99 5.12 -14.72
CA GLU A 11 24.03 6.21 -14.50
C GLU A 11 23.07 5.90 -13.36
N THR A 12 23.10 6.73 -12.32
CA THR A 12 22.26 6.56 -11.12
C THR A 12 20.96 7.36 -11.27
N PRO A 13 19.81 6.71 -11.52
CA PRO A 13 18.54 7.41 -11.73
C PRO A 13 18.00 7.98 -10.42
N ILE A 14 17.19 9.03 -10.52
CA ILE A 14 16.29 9.44 -9.44
C ILE A 14 15.01 8.60 -9.57
N LEU A 15 14.59 7.95 -8.48
CA LEU A 15 13.32 7.26 -8.40
C LEU A 15 12.26 8.22 -7.87
N LEU A 16 11.43 8.78 -8.75
CA LEU A 16 10.39 9.73 -8.42
C LEU A 16 9.08 9.00 -8.09
N PHE A 17 8.79 8.86 -6.80
CA PHE A 17 7.63 8.13 -6.29
C PHE A 17 6.86 8.83 -5.15
N PRO A 18 6.48 10.12 -5.26
CA PRO A 18 5.77 10.86 -4.21
C PRO A 18 4.26 10.58 -4.18
N THR A 19 3.88 9.31 -4.22
CA THR A 19 2.48 8.88 -4.15
C THR A 19 1.87 9.22 -2.79
N HIS A 20 0.56 9.50 -2.77
CA HIS A 20 -0.19 9.63 -1.52
C HIS A 20 -1.01 8.38 -1.19
N TYR A 21 -1.01 7.36 -2.06
CA TYR A 21 -1.74 6.11 -1.88
C TYR A 21 -0.82 5.03 -1.30
N LEU A 22 -1.15 4.51 -0.11
CA LEU A 22 -0.35 3.48 0.55
C LEU A 22 -0.25 2.19 -0.29
N GLY A 23 -1.34 1.76 -0.94
CA GLY A 23 -1.33 0.57 -1.79
C GLY A 23 -0.33 0.66 -2.95
N ASN A 24 -0.34 1.78 -3.69
CA ASN A 24 0.67 2.04 -4.73
C ASN A 24 2.08 1.99 -4.15
N PHE A 25 2.30 2.70 -3.03
CA PHE A 25 3.61 2.76 -2.41
C PHE A 25 4.14 1.37 -2.05
N VAL A 26 3.33 0.55 -1.38
CA VAL A 26 3.68 -0.83 -1.00
C VAL A 26 3.95 -1.70 -2.23
N LEU A 27 3.13 -1.62 -3.29
CA LEU A 27 3.32 -2.39 -4.51
C LEU A 27 4.55 -1.95 -5.32
N GLY A 28 4.96 -0.68 -5.24
CA GLY A 28 6.13 -0.17 -5.95
C GLY A 28 7.46 -0.36 -5.19
N LEU A 29 7.42 -0.49 -3.85
CA LEU A 29 8.62 -0.64 -3.03
C LEU A 29 9.53 -1.82 -3.44
N PRO A 30 9.03 -3.02 -3.80
CA PRO A 30 9.88 -4.11 -4.26
C PRO A 30 10.72 -3.76 -5.50
N TRP A 31 10.16 -2.97 -6.44
CA TRP A 31 10.89 -2.50 -7.60
C TRP A 31 11.90 -1.40 -7.26
N VAL A 32 11.58 -0.53 -6.30
CA VAL A 32 12.54 0.44 -5.75
C VAL A 32 13.73 -0.28 -5.11
N LEU A 33 13.47 -1.30 -4.29
CA LEU A 33 14.51 -2.15 -3.68
C LEU A 33 15.36 -2.85 -4.75
N LYS A 34 14.72 -3.36 -5.81
CA LYS A 34 15.42 -4.01 -6.91
C LYS A 34 16.38 -3.04 -7.60
N VAL A 35 15.93 -1.82 -7.92
CA VAL A 35 16.83 -0.79 -8.47
C VAL A 35 17.95 -0.48 -7.49
N LEU A 36 17.67 -0.32 -6.19
CA LEU A 36 18.70 -0.03 -5.18
C LEU A 36 19.72 -1.17 -5.02
N SER A 37 19.34 -2.43 -5.27
CA SER A 37 20.27 -3.56 -5.25
C SER A 37 21.35 -3.47 -6.35
N VAL A 38 21.00 -2.85 -7.49
CA VAL A 38 21.91 -2.62 -8.63
C VAL A 38 22.56 -1.24 -8.55
N ARG A 39 21.84 -0.25 -8.01
CA ARG A 39 22.23 1.17 -7.92
C ARG A 39 22.01 1.71 -6.48
N PRO A 40 22.87 1.34 -5.51
CA PRO A 40 22.65 1.68 -4.10
C PRO A 40 22.61 3.18 -3.78
N GLN A 41 23.16 4.01 -4.67
CA GLN A 41 23.23 5.47 -4.51
C GLN A 41 22.05 6.20 -5.16
N ALA A 42 21.07 5.48 -5.76
CA ALA A 42 19.91 6.08 -6.41
C ALA A 42 19.08 6.91 -5.42
N PRO A 43 18.91 8.23 -5.65
CA PRO A 43 18.05 9.04 -4.81
C PRO A 43 16.59 8.59 -4.97
N VAL A 44 15.90 8.36 -3.85
CA VAL A 44 14.48 8.01 -3.83
C VAL A 44 13.67 9.20 -3.35
N VAL A 45 12.84 9.74 -4.23
CA VAL A 45 11.91 10.83 -3.91
C VAL A 45 10.57 10.22 -3.55
N LEU A 46 10.07 10.48 -2.34
CA LEU A 46 8.80 9.93 -1.85
C LEU A 46 8.03 10.95 -1.02
N ASP A 47 6.72 10.73 -0.85
CA ASP A 47 5.91 11.62 0.00
C ASP A 47 6.35 11.49 1.46
N ALA A 48 6.58 12.63 2.12
CA ALA A 48 7.09 12.67 3.49
C ALA A 48 6.29 11.79 4.46
N ARG A 49 4.99 11.57 4.19
CA ARG A 49 4.12 10.70 4.99
C ARG A 49 4.56 9.24 5.04
N PHE A 50 5.24 8.75 4.01
CA PHE A 50 5.74 7.38 3.93
C PHE A 50 7.23 7.28 4.29
N GLY A 51 7.86 8.39 4.69
CA GLY A 51 9.25 8.40 5.16
C GLY A 51 9.54 7.38 6.28
N PRO A 52 8.68 7.21 7.29
CA PRO A 52 8.87 6.18 8.32
C PRO A 52 8.85 4.76 7.76
N LEU A 53 7.88 4.42 6.90
CA LEU A 53 7.82 3.10 6.25
C LEU A 53 9.04 2.88 5.33
N ALA A 54 9.42 3.89 4.54
CA ALA A 54 10.57 3.81 3.66
C ALA A 54 11.86 3.53 4.44
N ARG A 55 12.07 4.16 5.60
CA ARG A 55 13.26 3.91 6.44
C ARG A 55 13.28 2.53 7.08
N LEU A 56 12.11 1.93 7.30
CA LEU A 56 12.00 0.57 7.82
C LEU A 56 12.41 -0.48 6.77
N ILE A 57 12.12 -0.20 5.49
CA ILE A 57 12.24 -1.17 4.40
C ILE A 57 13.49 -0.98 3.56
N LEU A 58 13.83 0.27 3.22
CA LEU A 58 14.94 0.57 2.33
C LEU A 58 16.27 0.45 3.09
N PRO A 59 17.38 0.07 2.41
CA PRO A 59 18.70 0.02 3.04
C PRO A 59 19.06 1.32 3.76
N GLU A 60 19.74 1.25 4.92
CA GLU A 60 20.04 2.42 5.75
C GLU A 60 20.79 3.55 5.02
N HIS A 61 21.60 3.20 4.02
CA HIS A 61 22.36 4.14 3.21
C HIS A 61 21.55 4.79 2.07
N SER A 62 20.25 4.47 1.94
CA SER A 62 19.39 5.00 0.88
C SER A 62 19.21 6.51 1.00
N ARG A 63 19.48 7.22 -0.10
CA ARG A 63 19.33 8.68 -0.15
C ARG A 63 17.87 9.07 -0.37
N LEU A 64 17.15 9.39 0.70
CA LEU A 64 15.74 9.80 0.62
C LEU A 64 15.57 11.31 0.46
N ILE A 65 14.71 11.72 -0.47
CA ILE A 65 14.27 13.10 -0.67
C ILE A 65 12.76 13.16 -0.42
N LEU A 66 12.36 13.76 0.70
CA LEU A 66 10.95 13.77 1.13
C LEU A 66 10.19 14.94 0.48
N TYR A 67 9.15 14.63 -0.27
CA TYR A 67 8.20 15.61 -0.80
C TYR A 67 7.27 16.10 0.32
N PRO A 68 7.34 17.38 0.73
CA PRO A 68 6.70 17.86 1.96
C PRO A 68 5.24 18.27 1.72
N ARG A 69 4.40 17.36 1.23
CA ARG A 69 3.01 17.65 0.78
C ARG A 69 2.19 18.39 1.84
N GLN A 70 2.23 17.94 3.09
CA GLN A 70 1.48 18.55 4.19
C GLN A 70 1.96 19.97 4.52
N ALA A 71 3.27 20.20 4.52
CA ALA A 71 3.84 21.54 4.73
C ALA A 71 3.56 22.50 3.56
N MET A 72 3.13 21.97 2.40
CA MET A 72 2.73 22.74 1.23
C MET A 72 1.21 22.85 1.06
N ALA A 73 0.42 22.31 2.00
CA ALA A 73 -1.04 22.33 1.94
C ALA A 73 -1.62 23.76 1.97
N ALA A 74 -2.86 23.92 1.48
CA ALA A 74 -3.49 25.23 1.31
C ALA A 74 -3.64 26.04 2.62
N GLY A 75 -3.71 25.37 3.77
CA GLY A 75 -3.79 26.01 5.09
C GLY A 75 -2.47 26.57 5.63
N GLN A 76 -1.34 26.35 4.93
CA GLN A 76 -0.02 26.82 5.37
C GLN A 76 0.30 28.23 4.82
N PRO A 77 1.09 29.05 5.53
CA PRO A 77 1.46 30.39 5.06
C PRO A 77 2.18 30.36 3.69
N PHE A 78 1.84 31.30 2.80
CA PHE A 78 2.37 31.33 1.42
C PHE A 78 3.91 31.27 1.36
N PHE A 79 4.61 32.09 2.14
CA PHE A 79 6.08 32.11 2.16
C PHE A 79 6.68 30.81 2.69
N SER A 80 6.02 30.15 3.66
CA SER A 80 6.45 28.83 4.16
C SER A 80 6.33 27.77 3.05
N ARG A 81 5.19 27.74 2.35
CA ARG A 81 4.97 26.82 1.22
C ARG A 81 6.03 27.00 0.13
N LEU A 82 6.32 28.24 -0.23
CA LEU A 82 7.35 28.56 -1.23
C LEU A 82 8.75 28.12 -0.78
N LEU A 83 9.09 28.34 0.49
CA LEU A 83 10.37 27.90 1.06
C LEU A 83 10.49 26.36 1.04
N HIS A 84 9.45 25.63 1.45
CA HIS A 84 9.45 24.16 1.41
C HIS A 84 9.60 23.64 -0.03
N TYR A 85 8.90 24.26 -0.97
CA TYR A 85 9.00 23.89 -2.38
C TYR A 85 10.39 24.18 -2.95
N TRP A 86 10.97 25.36 -2.65
CA TRP A 86 12.33 25.71 -3.06
C TRP A 86 13.38 24.76 -2.46
N ARG A 87 13.30 24.46 -1.15
CA ARG A 87 14.21 23.51 -0.49
C ARG A 87 14.12 22.12 -1.13
N PHE A 88 12.92 21.66 -1.42
CA PHE A 88 12.69 20.38 -2.11
C PHE A 88 13.32 20.39 -3.51
N LEU A 89 13.08 21.44 -4.32
CA LEU A 89 13.66 21.52 -5.66
C LEU A 89 15.18 21.64 -5.63
N THR A 90 15.75 22.39 -4.69
CA THR A 90 17.21 22.46 -4.51
C THR A 90 17.78 21.09 -4.15
N ALA A 91 17.13 20.32 -3.28
CA ALA A 91 17.54 18.96 -2.95
C ALA A 91 17.43 18.01 -4.16
N LEU A 92 16.33 18.11 -4.93
CA LEU A 92 16.10 17.32 -6.13
C LEU A 92 17.15 17.60 -7.22
N ARG A 93 17.45 18.88 -7.48
CA ARG A 93 18.46 19.30 -8.48
C ARG A 93 19.89 19.05 -8.00
N GLY A 94 20.13 19.07 -6.69
CA GLY A 94 21.41 18.75 -6.06
C GLY A 94 21.75 17.25 -6.04
N THR A 95 21.00 16.40 -6.74
CA THR A 95 21.33 14.98 -6.92
C THR A 95 22.45 14.76 -7.93
N GLY A 96 22.54 15.60 -8.97
CA GLY A 96 23.49 15.43 -10.08
C GLY A 96 23.11 14.35 -11.09
N SER A 97 22.00 13.64 -10.87
CA SER A 97 21.53 12.56 -11.74
C SER A 97 21.11 13.07 -13.12
N GLN A 98 21.42 12.29 -14.16
CA GLN A 98 21.03 12.60 -15.54
C GLN A 98 19.67 12.01 -15.94
N VAL A 99 19.20 11.03 -15.17
CA VAL A 99 17.95 10.30 -15.41
C VAL A 99 17.02 10.43 -14.20
N ILE A 100 15.72 10.60 -14.47
CA ILE A 100 14.64 10.47 -13.48
C ILE A 100 13.55 9.54 -14.01
N LEU A 101 13.13 8.61 -13.16
CA LEU A 101 12.07 7.64 -13.42
C LEU A 101 10.83 8.05 -12.62
N ASP A 102 9.74 8.41 -13.28
CA ASP A 102 8.47 8.74 -12.65
C ASP A 102 7.61 7.48 -12.52
N LEU A 103 7.55 6.94 -11.30
CA LEU A 103 6.81 5.70 -10.99
C LEU A 103 5.29 5.94 -10.90
N GLU A 104 4.84 7.18 -10.68
CA GLU A 104 3.42 7.50 -10.53
C GLU A 104 2.76 7.81 -11.87
N GLY A 105 3.38 8.67 -12.68
CA GLY A 105 2.76 9.18 -13.91
C GLY A 105 1.69 10.24 -13.69
N GLU A 106 1.62 10.86 -12.52
CA GLU A 106 0.66 11.93 -12.25
C GLU A 106 1.13 13.24 -12.89
N ARG A 107 0.20 14.12 -13.28
CA ARG A 107 0.58 15.42 -13.89
C ARG A 107 1.54 16.22 -13.01
N PHE A 108 1.35 16.15 -11.69
CA PHE A 108 2.24 16.86 -10.75
C PHE A 108 3.63 16.24 -10.69
N THR A 109 3.76 14.90 -10.76
CA THR A 109 5.07 14.24 -10.78
C THR A 109 5.78 14.49 -12.10
N GLY A 110 5.06 14.53 -13.23
CA GLY A 110 5.62 14.98 -14.52
C GLY A 110 6.21 16.39 -14.44
N ILE A 111 5.54 17.33 -13.76
CA ILE A 111 6.09 18.67 -13.51
C ILE A 111 7.37 18.59 -12.66
N LEU A 112 7.38 17.79 -11.59
CA LEU A 112 8.58 17.59 -10.77
C LEU A 112 9.73 16.96 -11.58
N ALA A 113 9.43 16.01 -12.46
CA ALA A 113 10.40 15.42 -13.38
C ALA A 113 11.00 16.49 -14.28
N ARG A 114 10.20 17.38 -14.86
CA ARG A 114 10.72 18.52 -15.65
C ARG A 114 11.57 19.48 -14.81
N LEU A 115 11.15 19.76 -13.57
CA LEU A 115 11.84 20.66 -12.64
C LEU A 115 13.08 20.05 -11.98
N SER A 116 13.28 18.74 -12.06
CA SER A 116 14.52 18.06 -11.63
C SER A 116 15.74 18.54 -12.43
N GLY A 117 15.52 18.99 -13.67
CA GLY A 117 16.61 19.35 -14.58
C GLY A 117 17.30 18.16 -15.26
N CYS A 118 16.90 16.91 -14.97
CA CYS A 118 17.43 15.74 -15.64
C CYS A 118 17.14 15.81 -17.16
N PRO A 119 18.16 15.62 -18.04
CA PRO A 119 17.95 15.58 -19.48
C PRO A 119 17.04 14.42 -19.89
N VAL A 120 17.23 13.24 -19.29
CA VAL A 120 16.41 12.05 -19.53
C VAL A 120 15.34 11.95 -18.44
N ARG A 121 14.08 11.91 -18.85
CA ARG A 121 12.90 11.82 -17.98
C ARG A 121 12.01 10.72 -18.54
N ILE A 122 11.94 9.61 -17.83
CA ILE A 122 11.16 8.43 -18.22
C ILE A 122 9.92 8.36 -17.35
N GLY A 123 8.75 8.17 -17.96
CA GLY A 123 7.50 8.01 -17.22
C GLY A 123 6.38 7.51 -18.13
N PRO A 124 5.22 7.15 -17.56
CA PRO A 124 4.17 6.50 -18.32
C PRO A 124 3.18 7.47 -18.98
N VAL A 125 2.35 6.96 -19.90
CA VAL A 125 1.21 7.72 -20.44
C VAL A 125 0.07 7.76 -19.41
N MET A 126 0.03 8.80 -18.58
CA MET A 126 -1.01 8.94 -17.58
C MET A 126 -1.32 10.42 -17.30
N LYS A 127 -2.61 10.77 -17.24
CA LYS A 127 -3.12 12.10 -16.80
C LYS A 127 -2.42 13.33 -17.42
N ARG A 128 -1.96 13.24 -18.68
CA ARG A 128 -1.23 14.31 -19.40
C ARG A 128 0.18 14.58 -18.87
N ALA A 129 0.74 13.69 -18.05
CA ALA A 129 2.10 13.79 -17.54
C ALA A 129 3.15 13.53 -18.62
N GLU A 130 2.79 12.79 -19.69
CA GLU A 130 3.67 12.42 -20.80
C GLU A 130 4.30 13.62 -21.52
N ARG A 131 3.64 14.79 -21.44
CA ARG A 131 4.16 16.07 -21.98
C ARG A 131 5.43 16.56 -21.30
N PHE A 132 5.77 16.02 -20.13
CA PHE A 132 6.95 16.41 -19.35
C PHE A 132 8.10 15.42 -19.49
N TYR A 133 7.89 14.26 -20.11
CA TYR A 133 8.89 13.22 -20.29
C TYR A 133 9.65 13.39 -21.61
N THR A 134 10.90 12.90 -21.65
CA THR A 134 11.63 12.72 -22.92
C THR A 134 11.41 11.35 -23.51
N GLU A 135 11.14 10.37 -22.64
CA GLU A 135 10.93 8.99 -22.98
C GLU A 135 9.65 8.51 -22.31
N ILE A 136 8.76 7.96 -23.11
CA ILE A 136 7.43 7.55 -22.67
C ILE A 136 7.41 6.03 -22.60
N ARG A 137 6.93 5.49 -21.48
CA ARG A 137 6.63 4.06 -21.33
C ARG A 137 5.14 3.85 -21.52
N ASP A 138 4.77 3.05 -22.50
CA ASP A 138 3.40 2.60 -22.67
C ASP A 138 3.20 1.37 -21.78
N LEU A 139 2.67 1.59 -20.57
CA LEU A 139 2.54 0.54 -19.58
C LEU A 139 1.27 -0.28 -19.82
N ASN A 140 1.38 -1.59 -19.65
CA ASN A 140 0.20 -2.45 -19.69
C ASN A 140 -0.57 -2.42 -18.36
N TYR A 141 -1.49 -1.46 -18.24
CA TYR A 141 -2.36 -1.34 -17.07
C TYR A 141 -3.48 -2.39 -16.97
N GLN A 142 -3.59 -3.32 -17.94
CA GLN A 142 -4.47 -4.49 -17.82
C GLN A 142 -3.83 -5.58 -16.96
N ASN A 143 -2.50 -5.55 -16.81
CA ASN A 143 -1.79 -6.41 -15.89
C ASN A 143 -1.82 -5.83 -14.47
N HIS A 144 -1.38 -6.67 -13.52
CA HIS A 144 -1.27 -6.27 -12.12
C HIS A 144 -0.47 -4.99 -11.94
N ARG A 145 -0.94 -4.08 -11.07
CA ARG A 145 -0.32 -2.77 -10.85
C ARG A 145 1.16 -2.89 -10.42
N PHE A 146 1.50 -3.96 -9.71
CA PHE A 146 2.87 -4.33 -9.39
C PHE A 146 3.77 -4.43 -10.64
N ASN A 147 3.31 -5.08 -11.71
CA ASN A 147 4.10 -5.27 -12.94
C ASN A 147 4.32 -3.95 -13.68
N ALA A 148 3.32 -3.06 -13.65
CA ALA A 148 3.45 -1.73 -14.24
C ALA A 148 4.62 -0.92 -13.63
N PHE A 149 4.91 -1.08 -12.34
CA PHE A 149 6.10 -0.46 -11.74
C PHE A 149 7.41 -1.06 -12.28
N GLY A 150 7.43 -2.38 -12.54
CA GLY A 150 8.55 -3.06 -13.16
C GLY A 150 8.84 -2.60 -14.58
N GLU A 151 7.79 -2.42 -15.40
CA GLU A 151 7.90 -1.90 -16.76
C GLU A 151 8.53 -0.49 -16.83
N ILE A 152 8.35 0.34 -15.79
CA ILE A 152 8.98 1.68 -15.71
C ILE A 152 10.49 1.57 -15.47
N VAL A 153 10.92 0.61 -14.64
CA VAL A 153 12.32 0.46 -14.22
C VAL A 153 13.09 -0.60 -15.01
N ALA A 154 12.48 -1.21 -16.03
CA ALA A 154 13.00 -2.38 -16.74
C ALA A 154 14.42 -2.20 -17.30
N ASP A 155 14.78 -0.99 -17.73
CA ASP A 155 16.12 -0.70 -18.26
C ASP A 155 17.23 -0.65 -17.17
N PHE A 156 16.85 -0.71 -15.89
CA PHE A 156 17.73 -0.52 -14.73
C PHE A 156 17.89 -1.77 -13.87
N VAL A 157 17.14 -2.84 -14.17
CA VAL A 157 17.13 -4.09 -13.42
C VAL A 157 17.05 -5.27 -14.38
N ASP A 158 17.37 -6.47 -13.91
CA ASP A 158 17.09 -7.69 -14.69
C ASP A 158 15.57 -7.97 -14.79
N ALA A 159 15.19 -8.96 -15.60
CA ALA A 159 13.79 -9.27 -15.89
C ALA A 159 13.04 -10.04 -14.78
N ASP A 160 13.73 -10.49 -13.72
CA ASP A 160 13.12 -11.34 -12.69
C ASP A 160 12.08 -10.55 -11.87
N LEU A 161 11.06 -11.21 -11.34
CA LEU A 161 10.11 -10.52 -10.46
C LEU A 161 10.72 -10.38 -9.05
N PRO A 162 10.73 -9.20 -8.42
CA PRO A 162 11.13 -9.08 -7.03
C PRO A 162 10.09 -9.73 -6.11
N ALA A 163 10.51 -10.15 -4.92
CA ALA A 163 9.58 -10.67 -3.91
C ALA A 163 8.57 -9.59 -3.49
N SER A 164 7.29 -9.96 -3.36
CA SER A 164 6.24 -9.03 -2.91
C SER A 164 6.27 -8.78 -1.40
N ARG A 165 6.81 -9.72 -0.62
CA ARG A 165 7.06 -9.54 0.82
C ARG A 165 8.19 -8.54 1.00
N LEU A 166 7.94 -7.49 1.78
CA LEU A 166 8.93 -6.47 2.05
C LEU A 166 9.95 -6.97 3.08
N PRO A 167 11.25 -6.67 2.90
CA PRO A 167 12.26 -6.99 3.88
C PRO A 167 12.14 -6.02 5.06
N PHE A 168 11.58 -6.49 6.16
CA PHE A 168 11.57 -5.76 7.42
C PHE A 168 11.93 -6.71 8.56
N ARG A 169 12.32 -6.13 9.69
CA ARG A 169 12.52 -6.86 10.94
C ARG A 169 11.65 -6.23 12.00
N VAL A 170 10.93 -7.06 12.74
CA VAL A 170 10.23 -6.62 13.93
C VAL A 170 11.26 -6.30 15.00
N ASP A 171 11.31 -5.04 15.40
CA ASP A 171 12.13 -4.62 16.53
C ASP A 171 11.37 -4.87 17.85
N GLN A 172 12.13 -5.04 18.94
CA GLN A 172 11.55 -5.27 20.27
C GLN A 172 10.69 -4.08 20.72
N ALA A 173 11.02 -2.85 20.31
CA ALA A 173 10.28 -1.66 20.70
C ALA A 173 8.83 -1.68 20.16
N ALA A 174 8.62 -2.17 18.93
CA ALA A 174 7.30 -2.37 18.35
C ALA A 174 6.50 -3.42 19.14
N LEU A 175 7.13 -4.52 19.54
CA LEU A 175 6.49 -5.55 20.38
C LEU A 175 6.13 -5.01 21.77
N ASP A 176 6.98 -4.18 22.37
CA ASP A 176 6.73 -3.55 23.67
C ASP A 176 5.55 -2.58 23.60
N VAL A 177 5.42 -1.83 22.48
CA VAL A 177 4.23 -0.99 22.23
C VAL A 177 2.98 -1.85 22.11
N LEU A 178 3.02 -2.97 21.36
CA LEU A 178 1.88 -3.89 21.27
C LEU A 178 1.52 -4.46 22.66
N GLY A 179 2.51 -4.83 23.47
CA GLY A 179 2.31 -5.28 24.86
C GLY A 179 1.67 -4.23 25.77
N THR A 180 2.01 -2.96 25.55
CA THR A 180 1.42 -1.84 26.30
C THR A 180 -0.01 -1.55 25.86
N LEU A 181 -0.29 -1.62 24.55
CA LEU A 181 -1.61 -1.33 24.00
C LEU A 181 -2.59 -2.51 24.13
N MET A 182 -2.07 -3.73 24.21
CA MET A 182 -2.81 -4.98 24.31
C MET A 182 -2.15 -5.91 25.33
N PRO A 183 -2.46 -5.79 26.63
CA PRO A 183 -1.98 -6.72 27.63
C PRO A 183 -2.33 -8.17 27.26
N ASP A 184 -1.40 -9.10 27.50
CA ASP A 184 -1.53 -10.54 27.24
C ASP A 184 -1.77 -10.94 25.77
N TRP A 185 -1.52 -10.05 24.80
CA TRP A 185 -1.78 -10.30 23.37
C TRP A 185 -1.08 -11.56 22.83
N GLN A 186 0.07 -11.93 23.37
CA GLN A 186 0.82 -13.14 22.99
C GLN A 186 0.09 -14.44 23.36
N SER A 187 -0.84 -14.40 24.32
CA SER A 187 -1.69 -15.54 24.69
C SER A 187 -2.97 -15.65 23.85
N LYS A 188 -3.18 -14.71 22.93
CA LYS A 188 -4.41 -14.55 22.16
C LYS A 188 -4.16 -14.85 20.68
N THR A 189 -5.17 -15.38 20.01
CA THR A 189 -5.11 -15.56 18.56
C THR A 189 -5.66 -14.31 17.88
N LEU A 190 -4.78 -13.40 17.50
CA LEU A 190 -5.17 -12.09 16.97
C LEU A 190 -5.67 -12.17 15.52
N VAL A 191 -6.71 -11.40 15.21
CA VAL A 191 -7.18 -11.14 13.84
C VAL A 191 -7.21 -9.64 13.62
N ALA A 192 -6.44 -9.15 12.64
CA ALA A 192 -6.43 -7.74 12.31
C ALA A 192 -7.53 -7.42 11.28
N ILE A 193 -8.33 -6.38 11.52
CA ILE A 193 -9.39 -5.96 10.59
C ILE A 193 -9.24 -4.48 10.21
N HIS A 194 -9.24 -4.19 8.90
CA HIS A 194 -9.40 -2.84 8.36
C HIS A 194 -10.71 -2.75 7.56
N PRO A 195 -11.75 -2.05 8.09
CA PRO A 195 -13.04 -1.96 7.40
C PRO A 195 -13.11 -0.83 6.36
N GLY A 196 -12.12 0.07 6.35
CA GLY A 196 -12.13 1.28 5.54
C GLY A 196 -11.70 1.07 4.09
N ALA A 197 -12.02 2.06 3.25
CA ALA A 197 -11.50 2.16 1.88
C ALA A 197 -11.43 3.63 1.45
N SER A 198 -10.62 3.94 0.44
CA SER A 198 -10.47 5.30 -0.08
C SER A 198 -11.68 5.79 -0.90
N VAL A 199 -12.55 4.87 -1.33
CA VAL A 199 -13.71 5.14 -2.17
C VAL A 199 -14.92 4.32 -1.70
N PRO A 200 -16.14 4.87 -1.71
CA PRO A 200 -17.31 4.22 -1.12
C PRO A 200 -17.67 2.84 -1.71
N TYR A 201 -17.48 2.63 -3.01
CA TYR A 201 -17.87 1.38 -3.68
C TYR A 201 -17.07 0.15 -3.23
N LYS A 202 -15.94 0.36 -2.54
CA LYS A 202 -15.11 -0.71 -1.96
C LYS A 202 -15.51 -1.05 -0.52
N LEU A 203 -16.41 -0.27 0.09
CA LEU A 203 -16.82 -0.50 1.47
C LEU A 203 -17.73 -1.73 1.56
N TRP A 204 -17.36 -2.65 2.45
CA TRP A 204 -18.26 -3.72 2.87
C TRP A 204 -19.19 -3.22 3.98
N SER A 205 -20.37 -3.84 4.09
CA SER A 205 -21.40 -3.39 5.01
C SER A 205 -20.90 -3.41 6.46
N GLN A 206 -21.14 -2.32 7.20
CA GLN A 206 -20.77 -2.23 8.62
C GLN A 206 -21.48 -3.30 9.46
N ALA A 207 -22.75 -3.60 9.15
CA ALA A 207 -23.50 -4.68 9.78
C ALA A 207 -22.91 -6.07 9.46
N TYR A 208 -22.28 -6.22 8.30
CA TYR A 208 -21.61 -7.46 7.92
C TYR A 208 -20.29 -7.62 8.66
N PHE A 209 -19.52 -6.54 8.83
CA PHE A 209 -18.36 -6.56 9.72
C PHE A 209 -18.76 -6.90 11.16
N ALA A 210 -19.83 -6.31 11.70
CA ALA A 210 -20.29 -6.62 13.06
C ALA A 210 -20.62 -8.12 13.22
N ARG A 211 -21.36 -8.71 12.27
CA ARG A 211 -21.67 -10.15 12.26
C ARG A 211 -20.42 -11.02 12.15
N LEU A 212 -19.47 -10.66 11.27
CA LEU A 212 -18.20 -11.38 11.13
C LEU A 212 -17.40 -11.33 12.43
N VAL A 213 -17.36 -10.18 13.11
CA VAL A 213 -16.65 -10.04 14.39
C VAL A 213 -17.23 -10.95 15.45
N SER A 214 -18.55 -11.02 15.57
CA SER A 214 -19.20 -11.97 16.50
C SER A 214 -18.79 -13.42 16.19
N GLN A 215 -18.82 -13.83 14.91
CA GLN A 215 -18.40 -15.18 14.50
C GLN A 215 -16.93 -15.48 14.82
N LEU A 216 -16.06 -14.48 14.66
CA LEU A 216 -14.63 -14.60 14.98
C LEU A 216 -14.42 -14.72 16.50
N GLN A 217 -15.12 -13.93 17.30
CA GLN A 217 -15.06 -13.99 18.77
C GLN A 217 -15.59 -15.32 19.30
N ASP A 218 -16.72 -15.81 18.77
CA ASP A 218 -17.26 -17.13 19.09
C ASP A 218 -16.28 -18.27 18.75
N SER A 219 -15.39 -18.05 17.78
CA SER A 219 -14.32 -18.97 17.39
C SER A 219 -13.03 -18.79 18.19
N GLY A 220 -13.02 -17.93 19.22
CA GLY A 220 -11.89 -17.70 20.12
C GLY A 220 -10.83 -16.72 19.60
N TYR A 221 -11.12 -15.98 18.52
CA TYR A 221 -10.21 -14.95 18.01
C TYR A 221 -10.37 -13.64 18.76
N GLN A 222 -9.25 -12.93 18.99
CA GLN A 222 -9.28 -11.55 19.44
C GLN A 222 -9.18 -10.61 18.24
N VAL A 223 -10.24 -9.84 18.00
CA VAL A 223 -10.29 -8.87 16.89
C VAL A 223 -9.56 -7.59 17.27
N VAL A 224 -8.68 -7.16 16.37
CA VAL A 224 -7.90 -5.92 16.47
C VAL A 224 -8.23 -5.02 15.28
N TRP A 225 -8.86 -3.87 15.54
CA TRP A 225 -9.14 -2.87 14.51
C TRP A 225 -7.91 -2.04 14.20
N VAL A 226 -7.56 -1.97 12.92
CA VAL A 226 -6.50 -1.10 12.42
C VAL A 226 -7.09 -0.06 11.46
N GLY A 227 -6.43 1.08 11.32
CA GLY A 227 -6.91 2.17 10.47
C GLY A 227 -6.21 3.48 10.78
N ALA A 228 -6.40 4.47 9.91
CA ALA A 228 -5.84 5.80 10.09
C ALA A 228 -6.79 6.91 9.61
N GLY A 229 -6.76 8.03 10.32
CA GLY A 229 -7.64 9.17 10.11
C GLY A 229 -9.02 9.02 10.75
N GLU A 230 -9.81 10.08 10.62
CA GLU A 230 -11.13 10.19 11.23
C GLU A 230 -12.18 9.35 10.49
N MET A 231 -12.02 9.14 9.18
CA MET A 231 -12.94 8.32 8.39
C MET A 231 -12.92 6.85 8.84
N ASP A 232 -11.73 6.25 8.98
CA ASP A 232 -11.59 4.89 9.49
C ASP A 232 -12.12 4.79 10.93
N ALA A 233 -11.81 5.78 11.77
CA ALA A 233 -12.29 5.83 13.16
C ALA A 233 -13.83 5.88 13.24
N GLN A 234 -14.50 6.62 12.36
CA GLN A 234 -15.96 6.68 12.28
C GLN A 234 -16.56 5.33 11.87
N ILE A 235 -15.99 4.68 10.86
CA ILE A 235 -16.45 3.37 10.40
C ILE A 235 -16.29 2.34 11.52
N ILE A 236 -15.13 2.30 12.19
CA ILE A 236 -14.87 1.39 13.30
C ILE A 236 -15.87 1.64 14.44
N ARG A 237 -16.09 2.90 14.85
CA ARG A 237 -17.07 3.25 15.90
C ARG A 237 -18.49 2.80 15.55
N ALA A 238 -18.89 2.94 14.29
CA ALA A 238 -20.21 2.54 13.85
C ALA A 238 -20.39 1.01 13.83
N ILE A 239 -19.33 0.26 13.52
CA ILE A 239 -19.32 -1.21 13.59
C ILE A 239 -19.35 -1.66 15.06
N THR A 240 -18.48 -1.11 15.92
CA THR A 240 -18.42 -1.49 17.34
C THR A 240 -19.73 -1.19 18.08
N GLY A 241 -20.46 -0.15 17.70
CA GLY A 241 -21.79 0.13 18.26
C GLY A 241 -22.87 -0.89 17.90
N GLN A 242 -22.59 -1.84 16.99
CA GLN A 242 -23.50 -2.93 16.59
C GLN A 242 -23.07 -4.29 17.17
N ILE A 243 -21.95 -4.36 17.88
CA ILE A 243 -21.42 -5.59 18.47
C ILE A 243 -21.85 -5.62 19.95
N GLU A 244 -22.34 -6.77 20.42
CA GLU A 244 -22.83 -6.91 21.81
C GLU A 244 -21.69 -7.02 22.83
N THR A 245 -20.49 -7.43 22.39
CA THR A 245 -19.32 -7.65 23.24
C THR A 245 -18.31 -6.49 23.12
N ASP A 246 -17.61 -6.19 24.22
CA ASP A 246 -16.58 -5.14 24.26
C ASP A 246 -15.15 -5.71 24.10
N GLU A 247 -15.03 -6.92 23.54
CA GLU A 247 -13.76 -7.68 23.52
C GLU A 247 -12.83 -7.33 22.35
N THR A 248 -13.22 -6.40 21.49
CA THR A 248 -12.37 -5.95 20.37
C THR A 248 -11.36 -4.89 20.82
N VAL A 249 -10.15 -4.94 20.27
CA VAL A 249 -9.13 -3.91 20.53
C VAL A 249 -9.15 -2.88 19.40
N ASN A 250 -9.33 -1.60 19.73
CA ASN A 250 -9.23 -0.52 18.75
C ASN A 250 -7.83 0.12 18.74
N LEU A 251 -7.05 -0.16 17.68
CA LEU A 251 -5.72 0.42 17.44
C LEU A 251 -5.70 1.44 16.29
N CYS A 252 -6.87 1.88 15.81
CA CYS A 252 -6.96 2.94 14.80
C CYS A 252 -6.26 4.21 15.28
N ASN A 253 -5.36 4.77 14.47
CA ASN A 253 -4.49 5.92 14.82
C ASN A 253 -3.50 5.68 15.97
N ARG A 254 -3.28 4.43 16.41
CA ARG A 254 -2.42 4.13 17.57
C ARG A 254 -1.10 3.46 17.23
N LEU A 255 -0.90 3.09 15.96
CA LEU A 255 0.28 2.35 15.52
C LEU A 255 1.10 3.14 14.49
N SER A 256 2.41 3.14 14.66
CA SER A 256 3.37 3.46 13.61
C SER A 256 3.40 2.37 12.54
N PHE A 257 4.09 2.61 11.41
CA PHE A 257 4.26 1.57 10.40
C PHE A 257 5.04 0.35 10.92
N SER A 258 6.05 0.55 11.78
CA SER A 258 6.81 -0.55 12.40
C SER A 258 5.89 -1.41 13.26
N GLU A 259 5.11 -0.77 14.14
CA GLU A 259 4.17 -1.46 15.02
C GLU A 259 3.03 -2.15 14.26
N LEU A 260 2.52 -1.54 13.19
CA LEU A 260 1.48 -2.13 12.35
C LEU A 260 2.00 -3.36 11.59
N MET A 261 3.21 -3.29 11.04
CA MET A 261 3.82 -4.44 10.38
C MET A 261 4.17 -5.56 11.38
N ALA A 262 4.58 -5.21 12.60
CA ALA A 262 4.78 -6.17 13.69
C ALA A 262 3.47 -6.86 14.09
N LEU A 263 2.36 -6.11 14.17
CA LEU A 263 1.02 -6.68 14.40
C LEU A 263 0.65 -7.67 13.28
N TYR A 264 0.90 -7.32 12.01
CA TYR A 264 0.59 -8.19 10.89
C TYR A 264 1.44 -9.46 10.86
N GLU A 265 2.71 -9.40 11.28
CA GLU A 265 3.54 -10.59 11.37
C GLU A 265 3.08 -11.56 12.46
N HIS A 266 2.40 -11.07 13.50
CA HIS A 266 1.95 -11.89 14.62
C HIS A 266 0.45 -12.16 14.65
N CYS A 267 -0.35 -11.56 13.76
CA CYS A 267 -1.75 -11.90 13.66
C CYS A 267 -1.92 -13.24 12.91
N ARG A 268 -2.96 -13.99 13.26
CA ARG A 268 -3.28 -15.24 12.57
C ARG A 268 -3.62 -14.98 11.10
N PHE A 269 -4.34 -13.90 10.85
CA PHE A 269 -4.68 -13.38 9.52
C PHE A 269 -5.21 -11.95 9.61
N PHE A 270 -5.26 -11.30 8.46
CA PHE A 270 -5.90 -10.01 8.22
C PHE A 270 -7.18 -10.17 7.41
N VAL A 271 -8.22 -9.37 7.73
CA VAL A 271 -9.42 -9.23 6.90
C VAL A 271 -9.65 -7.76 6.59
N GLY A 272 -9.95 -7.42 5.33
CA GLY A 272 -10.28 -6.04 5.01
C GLY A 272 -10.67 -5.81 3.57
N SER A 273 -11.22 -4.63 3.31
CA SER A 273 -11.54 -4.17 1.96
C SER A 273 -10.27 -3.98 1.12
N ASP A 274 -10.41 -3.95 -0.20
CA ASP A 274 -9.37 -3.54 -1.14
C ASP A 274 -8.82 -2.12 -0.80
N SER A 275 -7.71 -2.08 -0.06
CA SER A 275 -7.17 -0.88 0.57
C SER A 275 -5.64 -0.93 0.75
N GLY A 276 -5.04 0.20 1.10
CA GLY A 276 -3.61 0.27 1.42
C GLY A 276 -3.18 -0.67 2.56
N PRO A 277 -3.91 -0.69 3.71
CA PRO A 277 -3.67 -1.65 4.78
C PRO A 277 -3.68 -3.11 4.35
N MET A 278 -4.56 -3.51 3.42
CA MET A 278 -4.59 -4.86 2.85
C MET A 278 -3.27 -5.21 2.16
N HIS A 279 -2.78 -4.32 1.27
CA HIS A 279 -1.49 -4.55 0.61
C HIS A 279 -0.33 -4.59 1.61
N LEU A 280 -0.35 -3.74 2.64
CA LEU A 280 0.69 -3.74 3.68
C LEU A 280 0.67 -5.04 4.48
N ALA A 281 -0.50 -5.57 4.84
CA ALA A 281 -0.62 -6.86 5.53
C ALA A 281 -0.04 -8.01 4.69
N ALA A 282 -0.40 -8.09 3.40
CA ALA A 282 0.16 -9.08 2.49
C ALA A 282 1.69 -8.94 2.36
N ALA A 283 2.18 -7.71 2.24
CA ALA A 283 3.59 -7.40 2.13
C ALA A 283 4.39 -7.66 3.43
N SER A 284 3.73 -7.66 4.59
CA SER A 284 4.29 -8.11 5.87
C SER A 284 4.38 -9.64 5.99
N GLY A 285 3.64 -10.38 5.16
CA GLY A 285 3.58 -11.84 5.17
C GLY A 285 2.38 -12.42 5.92
N ALA A 286 1.42 -11.59 6.36
CA ALA A 286 0.20 -12.08 6.97
C ALA A 286 -0.66 -12.85 5.94
N PRO A 287 -1.35 -13.93 6.32
CA PRO A 287 -2.48 -14.42 5.54
C PRO A 287 -3.54 -13.33 5.42
N VAL A 288 -4.05 -13.09 4.21
CA VAL A 288 -4.97 -11.97 3.92
C VAL A 288 -6.26 -12.52 3.35
N PHE A 289 -7.39 -12.14 3.92
CA PHE A 289 -8.73 -12.33 3.34
C PHE A 289 -9.24 -10.97 2.85
N ALA A 290 -9.07 -10.74 1.56
CA ALA A 290 -9.38 -9.47 0.94
C ALA A 290 -10.80 -9.45 0.37
N LEU A 291 -11.60 -8.47 0.80
CA LEU A 291 -12.99 -8.32 0.41
C LEU A 291 -13.07 -7.43 -0.84
N PHE A 292 -13.51 -8.03 -1.94
CA PHE A 292 -13.57 -7.38 -3.25
C PHE A 292 -15.00 -7.29 -3.79
N GLY A 293 -15.28 -6.16 -4.45
CA GLY A 293 -16.54 -5.88 -5.14
C GLY A 293 -16.31 -5.39 -6.56
N PRO A 294 -16.55 -4.12 -6.89
CA PRO A 294 -16.36 -3.63 -8.26
C PRO A 294 -14.90 -3.55 -8.72
N SER A 295 -13.94 -3.50 -7.81
CA SER A 295 -12.51 -3.41 -8.16
C SER A 295 -12.05 -4.60 -8.99
N ASP A 296 -11.20 -4.35 -9.98
CA ASP A 296 -10.55 -5.39 -10.77
C ASP A 296 -9.42 -6.07 -9.97
N GLU A 297 -9.54 -7.38 -9.79
CA GLU A 297 -8.54 -8.19 -9.11
C GLU A 297 -7.26 -8.40 -9.92
N ALA A 298 -7.36 -8.41 -11.25
CA ALA A 298 -6.19 -8.56 -12.10
C ALA A 298 -5.21 -7.41 -11.87
N ILE A 299 -5.71 -6.25 -11.44
CA ILE A 299 -4.93 -5.03 -11.19
C ILE A 299 -4.50 -4.91 -9.72
N TRP A 300 -5.38 -5.24 -8.77
CA TRP A 300 -5.23 -4.86 -7.35
C TRP A 300 -5.20 -6.02 -6.35
N ALA A 301 -5.18 -7.28 -6.79
CA ALA A 301 -5.13 -8.40 -5.86
C ALA A 301 -3.95 -8.27 -4.85
N PRO A 302 -4.14 -8.65 -3.58
CA PRO A 302 -3.03 -8.73 -2.63
C PRO A 302 -1.96 -9.72 -3.11
N LEU A 303 -0.69 -9.33 -3.00
CA LEU A 303 0.46 -10.15 -3.39
C LEU A 303 1.11 -10.78 -2.15
N GLY A 304 0.64 -11.96 -1.76
CA GLY A 304 1.24 -12.76 -0.68
C GLY A 304 0.85 -14.23 -0.83
N GLU A 305 1.74 -15.13 -0.38
CA GLU A 305 1.57 -16.58 -0.55
C GLU A 305 0.24 -17.11 0.03
N HIS A 306 -0.22 -16.52 1.12
CA HIS A 306 -1.47 -16.87 1.80
C HIS A 306 -2.54 -15.78 1.65
N SER A 307 -2.56 -15.11 0.49
CA SER A 307 -3.59 -14.13 0.16
C SER A 307 -4.78 -14.79 -0.54
N HIS A 308 -5.97 -14.44 -0.08
CA HIS A 308 -7.24 -15.00 -0.50
C HIS A 308 -8.20 -13.87 -0.84
N LEU A 309 -8.58 -13.80 -2.11
CA LEU A 309 -9.56 -12.84 -2.58
C LEU A 309 -10.96 -13.43 -2.44
N LEU A 310 -11.86 -12.69 -1.81
CA LEU A 310 -13.25 -13.06 -1.59
C LEU A 310 -14.17 -12.09 -2.31
N ARG A 311 -15.12 -12.63 -3.08
CA ARG A 311 -16.15 -11.89 -3.81
C ARG A 311 -17.52 -12.47 -3.52
N GLY A 312 -18.52 -11.60 -3.61
CA GLY A 312 -19.91 -12.03 -3.52
C GLY A 312 -20.33 -12.86 -4.74
N THR A 313 -21.44 -13.57 -4.58
CA THR A 313 -21.97 -14.49 -5.60
C THR A 313 -22.68 -13.80 -6.76
N LEU A 314 -23.07 -12.52 -6.61
CA LEU A 314 -23.74 -11.76 -7.64
C LEU A 314 -22.74 -10.93 -8.45
N CYS A 315 -22.67 -11.21 -9.75
CA CYS A 315 -21.81 -10.46 -10.66
C CYS A 315 -22.22 -8.97 -10.76
N CYS A 316 -21.21 -8.13 -11.00
CA CYS A 316 -21.37 -6.75 -11.44
C CYS A 316 -22.11 -6.68 -12.79
N ALA A 317 -22.51 -5.47 -13.20
CA ALA A 317 -22.97 -5.25 -14.56
C ALA A 317 -21.82 -5.47 -15.55
N GLU A 318 -22.12 -5.88 -16.78
CA GLU A 318 -21.12 -6.09 -17.84
C GLU A 318 -20.30 -4.81 -18.14
N ASP A 319 -20.93 -3.64 -17.96
CA ASP A 319 -20.39 -2.30 -18.17
C ASP A 319 -19.99 -1.61 -16.84
N CYS A 320 -19.61 -2.38 -15.81
CA CYS A 320 -19.27 -1.82 -14.51
C CYS A 320 -18.03 -0.92 -14.57
N ASP A 321 -18.20 0.36 -14.26
CA ASP A 321 -17.12 1.34 -14.10
C ASP A 321 -16.70 1.55 -12.64
N ALA A 322 -17.26 0.77 -11.70
CA ALA A 322 -17.20 0.90 -10.25
C ALA A 322 -17.76 2.20 -9.63
N PHE A 323 -17.67 3.34 -10.30
CA PHE A 323 -18.07 4.64 -9.73
C PHE A 323 -19.58 4.90 -9.78
N HIS A 324 -20.28 4.37 -10.79
CA HIS A 324 -21.72 4.56 -11.00
C HIS A 324 -22.42 3.21 -11.15
N CYS A 325 -22.66 2.54 -10.02
CA CYS A 325 -23.30 1.23 -10.04
C CYS A 325 -24.83 1.34 -10.13
N ARG A 326 -25.40 0.94 -11.27
CA ARG A 326 -26.87 0.81 -11.46
C ARG A 326 -27.52 -0.34 -10.68
N LEU A 327 -26.70 -1.20 -10.06
CA LEU A 327 -27.11 -2.38 -9.31
C LEU A 327 -26.85 -2.22 -7.81
N ASP A 328 -26.65 -0.98 -7.34
CA ASP A 328 -26.46 -0.62 -5.93
C ASP A 328 -25.41 -1.49 -5.22
N TYR A 329 -24.28 -1.73 -5.89
CA TYR A 329 -23.18 -2.53 -5.37
C TYR A 329 -23.60 -3.92 -4.85
N ARG A 330 -24.61 -4.55 -5.48
CA ARG A 330 -25.09 -5.89 -5.10
C ARG A 330 -24.00 -6.95 -5.02
N CYS A 331 -22.88 -6.77 -5.74
CA CYS A 331 -21.70 -7.62 -5.64
C CYS A 331 -21.10 -7.61 -4.23
N MET A 332 -20.92 -6.43 -3.62
CA MET A 332 -20.51 -6.29 -2.22
C MET A 332 -21.58 -6.83 -1.26
N ALA A 333 -22.85 -6.51 -1.51
CA ALA A 333 -23.96 -6.99 -0.68
C ALA A 333 -24.11 -8.53 -0.73
N SER A 334 -23.75 -9.17 -1.84
CA SER A 334 -23.83 -10.63 -1.97
C SER A 334 -22.67 -11.38 -1.29
N LEU A 335 -21.61 -10.67 -0.87
CA LEU A 335 -20.55 -11.26 -0.05
C LEU A 335 -21.02 -11.30 1.41
N GLN A 336 -21.65 -12.40 1.81
CA GLN A 336 -22.18 -12.57 3.16
C GLN A 336 -21.06 -12.89 4.19
N PRO A 337 -21.20 -12.46 5.45
CA PRO A 337 -20.26 -12.80 6.53
C PRO A 337 -19.99 -14.29 6.66
N GLU A 338 -21.02 -15.12 6.51
CA GLU A 338 -20.93 -16.57 6.62
C GLU A 338 -19.98 -17.15 5.56
N ALA A 339 -20.04 -16.64 4.32
CA ALA A 339 -19.16 -17.07 3.24
C ALA A 339 -17.71 -16.64 3.50
N VAL A 340 -17.51 -15.47 4.13
CA VAL A 340 -16.18 -15.02 4.55
C VAL A 340 -15.64 -15.93 5.65
N MET A 341 -16.44 -16.24 6.66
CA MET A 341 -16.05 -17.12 7.76
C MET A 341 -15.79 -18.56 7.28
N GLU A 342 -16.60 -19.08 6.37
CA GLU A 342 -16.37 -20.38 5.73
C GLU A 342 -15.05 -20.38 4.94
N ALA A 343 -14.78 -19.34 4.16
CA ALA A 343 -13.52 -19.21 3.45
C ALA A 343 -12.32 -19.14 4.40
N ILE A 344 -12.44 -18.44 5.53
CA ILE A 344 -11.43 -18.39 6.59
C ILE A 344 -11.17 -19.80 7.13
N ASN A 345 -12.21 -20.53 7.52
CA ASN A 345 -12.09 -21.88 8.07
C ASN A 345 -11.49 -22.88 7.08
N ASN A 346 -11.82 -22.76 5.79
CA ASN A 346 -11.35 -23.67 4.75
C ASN A 346 -9.90 -23.39 4.30
N LYS A 347 -9.46 -22.12 4.35
CA LYS A 347 -8.19 -21.69 3.76
C LYS A 347 -7.10 -21.42 4.78
N LEU A 348 -7.46 -21.17 6.04
CA LEU A 348 -6.47 -21.23 7.11
C LEU A 348 -5.91 -22.65 7.14
N PRO A 349 -4.60 -22.84 6.95
CA PRO A 349 -4.06 -24.18 6.90
C PRO A 349 -4.34 -24.87 8.24
N SER A 350 -4.49 -26.18 8.21
CA SER A 350 -4.10 -27.06 9.32
C SER A 350 -2.60 -26.85 9.58
N LEU A 351 -2.23 -25.71 10.16
CA LEU A 351 -0.88 -25.43 10.63
C LEU A 351 -0.71 -26.25 11.90
N SER A 352 -0.45 -27.54 11.72
CA SER A 352 0.27 -28.32 12.71
C SER A 352 1.57 -27.59 13.01
N VAL A 353 1.63 -27.09 14.24
CA VAL A 353 2.80 -26.68 14.99
C VAL A 353 4.05 -27.45 14.53
N GLU A 354 4.88 -26.83 13.70
CA GLU A 354 6.32 -27.09 13.73
C GLU A 354 6.92 -26.14 14.76
N THR A 355 6.80 -26.54 16.03
CA THR A 355 7.76 -26.14 17.05
C THR A 355 9.10 -26.73 16.67
N GLN A 356 10.07 -25.88 16.35
CA GLN A 356 11.48 -26.09 16.69
C GLN A 356 12.06 -24.83 17.29
#